data_AF-A0A2S6U625-F1
#
_entry.id   AF-A0A2S6U625-F1
#
_cell.length_a   1.000
_cell.length_b   1.000
_cell.length_c   1.000
_cell.angle_alpha   90.00
_cell.angle_beta   90.00
_cell.angle_gamma   90.00
#
_symmetry.space_group_name_H-M   'P 1'
#
loop_
_entity.id
_entity.type
_entity.pdbx_description
1 polymer ?
#
loop_
_entity_poly.entity_id
_entity_poly.type
_entity_poly.pdbx_seq_one_letter_code
_entity_poly.pdbx_strand_id
1 'polypeptide(L)'
;MAKKPNTEKSKKPRKASSGRAVAWVVAPILGAVAMLTLVLLMVGMLPTLVAYFIIDRHPAKFTTRTIGYLNFADCLPYTLDIWRGGGVWEFGTVFEILGDPTSLLVMYAAAATGWIVFYATPPVVAAYLVVTSGIKVKTFEARQQELIGDWGRNVRSSAMGEALEEDDDAPKPPQPMESADES
;
A
#
# COMPACT_ATOMS: atom_id res chain seq x y z
N MET A 1 34.81 46.34 43.53
CA MET A 1 35.19 44.95 43.19
C MET A 1 34.27 44.00 43.96
N ALA A 2 33.24 43.44 43.31
CA ALA A 2 32.31 42.52 43.94
C ALA A 2 32.48 41.11 43.34
N LYS A 3 32.90 40.16 44.18
CA LYS A 3 33.20 38.77 43.84
C LYS A 3 31.88 38.00 43.66
N LYS A 4 31.61 37.50 42.45
CA LYS A 4 30.42 36.65 42.17
C LYS A 4 30.61 35.27 42.82
N PRO A 5 29.60 34.69 43.48
CA PRO A 5 29.68 33.34 44.02
C PRO A 5 29.52 32.31 42.89
N ASN A 6 30.46 31.37 42.83
CA ASN A 6 30.50 30.26 41.91
C ASN A 6 29.38 29.26 42.26
N THR A 7 28.40 29.09 41.37
CA THR A 7 27.32 28.10 41.54
C THR A 7 27.81 26.75 41.02
N GLU A 8 28.34 25.95 41.93
CA GLU A 8 28.71 24.56 41.66
C GLU A 8 27.43 23.74 41.42
N LYS A 9 27.15 23.42 40.16
CA LYS A 9 26.01 22.59 39.76
C LYS A 9 26.21 21.17 40.31
N SER A 10 25.56 20.91 41.44
CA SER A 10 25.34 19.57 42.00
C SER A 10 24.79 18.61 40.92
N LYS A 11 25.64 17.68 40.47
CA LYS A 11 25.23 16.57 39.59
C LYS A 11 24.39 15.60 40.42
N LYS A 12 23.06 15.65 40.28
CA LYS A 12 22.17 14.62 40.84
C LYS A 12 22.60 13.22 40.36
N PRO A 13 22.68 12.21 41.25
CA PRO A 13 23.01 10.86 40.84
C PRO A 13 21.93 10.35 39.89
N ARG A 14 22.32 9.91 38.69
CA ARG A 14 21.39 9.29 37.73
C ARG A 14 20.91 7.99 38.36
N LYS A 15 19.67 7.95 38.84
CA LYS A 15 18.99 6.73 39.26
C LYS A 15 19.10 5.74 38.11
N ALA A 16 19.95 4.72 38.24
CA ALA A 16 20.07 3.67 37.23
C ALA A 16 18.65 3.10 37.05
N SER A 17 18.14 3.18 35.82
CA SER A 17 16.75 2.80 35.55
C SER A 17 16.59 1.32 35.84
N SER A 18 15.86 1.01 36.91
CA SER A 18 15.56 -0.35 37.39
C SER A 18 15.12 -1.29 36.25
N GLY A 19 14.43 -0.76 35.23
CA GLY A 19 14.07 -1.51 34.02
C GLY A 19 15.24 -2.04 33.19
N ARG A 20 16.41 -1.36 33.17
CA ARG A 20 17.62 -1.88 32.49
C ARG A 20 18.19 -3.07 33.24
N ALA A 21 18.22 -3.02 34.57
CA ALA A 21 18.72 -4.14 35.39
C ALA A 21 17.80 -5.37 35.27
N VAL A 22 16.48 -5.17 35.27
CA VAL A 22 15.51 -6.24 35.00
C VAL A 22 15.71 -6.83 33.59
N ALA A 23 15.91 -5.99 32.57
CA ALA A 23 16.16 -6.45 31.21
C ALA A 23 17.42 -7.32 31.10
N TRP A 24 18.50 -7.00 31.81
CA TRP A 24 19.74 -7.79 31.80
C TRP A 24 19.59 -9.19 32.42
N VAL A 25 18.62 -9.38 33.31
CA VAL A 25 18.34 -10.69 33.93
C VAL A 25 17.28 -11.47 33.14
N VAL A 26 16.23 -10.79 32.69
CA VAL A 26 15.12 -11.43 31.96
C VAL A 26 15.52 -11.82 30.53
N ALA A 27 16.31 -10.99 29.85
CA ALA A 27 16.73 -11.26 28.46
C ALA A 27 17.47 -12.59 28.25
N PRO A 28 18.48 -12.98 29.05
CA PRO A 28 19.16 -14.26 28.86
C PRO A 28 18.25 -15.46 29.19
N ILE A 29 17.36 -15.34 30.18
CA ILE A 29 16.40 -16.40 30.52
C ILE A 29 15.41 -16.60 29.36
N LEU A 30 14.86 -15.49 28.85
CA LEU A 30 13.98 -15.53 27.68
C LEU A 30 14.71 -16.06 26.44
N GLY A 31 15.97 -15.66 26.25
CA GLY A 31 16.82 -16.12 25.15
C GLY A 31 17.12 -17.62 25.23
N ALA A 32 17.33 -18.16 26.43
CA ALA A 32 17.54 -19.59 26.64
C ALA A 32 16.29 -20.40 26.30
N VAL A 33 15.11 -19.95 26.77
CA VAL A 33 13.82 -20.58 26.43
C VAL A 33 13.51 -20.44 24.93
N ALA A 34 13.83 -19.29 24.34
CA ALA A 34 13.58 -19.04 22.93
C ALA A 34 14.62 -19.67 21.99
N MET A 35 15.78 -20.13 22.49
CA MET A 35 16.89 -20.63 21.68
C MET A 35 16.43 -21.72 20.71
N LEU A 36 15.69 -22.70 21.21
CA LEU A 36 15.25 -23.83 20.40
C LEU A 36 14.22 -23.43 19.35
N THR A 37 13.33 -22.49 19.71
CA THR A 37 12.38 -21.90 18.76
C THR A 37 13.09 -21.05 17.71
N LEU A 38 14.16 -20.35 18.09
CA LEU A 38 15.02 -19.61 17.16
C LEU A 38 15.70 -20.55 16.17
N VAL A 39 16.17 -21.73 16.60
CA VAL A 39 16.76 -22.72 15.68
C VAL A 39 15.72 -23.20 14.67
N LEU A 40 14.52 -23.59 15.13
CA LEU A 40 13.43 -24.00 14.25
C LEU A 40 13.08 -22.88 13.26
N LEU A 41 12.90 -21.65 13.74
CA LEU A 41 12.57 -20.52 12.88
C LEU A 41 13.71 -20.18 11.93
N MET A 42 14.97 -20.29 12.32
CA MET A 42 16.11 -20.04 11.43
C MET A 42 16.11 -21.01 10.24
N VAL A 43 15.77 -22.28 10.48
CA VAL A 43 15.66 -23.28 9.40
C VAL A 43 14.39 -23.09 8.59
N GLY A 44 13.22 -22.95 9.23
CA GLY A 44 11.94 -22.75 8.54
C GLY A 44 11.88 -21.46 7.72
N MET A 45 12.55 -20.40 8.17
CA MET A 45 12.58 -19.10 7.52
C MET A 45 13.69 -18.95 6.47
N LEU A 46 14.46 -19.99 6.15
CA LEU A 46 15.47 -19.96 5.07
C LEU A 46 14.93 -19.36 3.75
N PRO A 47 13.72 -19.72 3.28
CA PRO A 47 13.16 -19.16 2.06
C PRO A 47 12.98 -17.63 2.10
N THR A 48 12.74 -17.06 3.29
CA THR A 48 12.59 -15.61 3.48
C THR A 48 13.93 -14.88 3.38
N LEU A 49 15.01 -15.52 3.85
CA LEU A 49 16.37 -15.00 3.71
C LEU A 49 16.77 -14.97 2.23
N VAL A 50 16.44 -16.04 1.49
CA VAL A 50 16.65 -16.09 0.04
C VAL A 50 15.90 -14.95 -0.65
N ALA A 51 14.63 -14.73 -0.31
CA ALA A 51 13.83 -13.62 -0.84
C ALA A 51 14.46 -12.24 -0.58
N TYR A 52 14.95 -12.03 0.65
CA TYR A 52 15.57 -10.77 1.07
C TYR A 52 16.88 -10.46 0.36
N PHE A 53 17.77 -11.46 0.23
CA PHE A 53 19.12 -11.27 -0.29
C PHE A 53 19.16 -11.27 -1.82
N ILE A 54 18.40 -12.13 -2.48
CA ILE A 54 18.57 -12.39 -3.93
C ILE A 54 17.60 -11.56 -4.78
N ILE A 55 16.34 -11.42 -4.34
CA ILE A 55 15.26 -10.96 -5.22
C ILE A 55 14.85 -9.54 -4.93
N ASP A 56 14.65 -9.23 -3.65
CA ASP A 56 14.06 -7.97 -3.27
C ASP A 56 15.10 -6.84 -3.32
N ARG A 57 15.27 -6.21 -4.49
CA ARG A 57 16.11 -5.01 -4.64
C ARG A 57 15.39 -3.71 -4.27
N HIS A 58 14.10 -3.78 -3.95
CA HIS A 58 13.31 -2.59 -3.63
C HIS A 58 13.66 -2.07 -2.22
N PRO A 59 13.82 -0.75 -2.01
CA PRO A 59 14.21 -0.20 -0.70
C PRO A 59 13.20 -0.51 0.42
N ALA A 60 11.92 -0.62 0.08
CA ALA A 60 10.85 -0.94 1.04
C ALA A 60 10.64 -2.44 1.29
N LYS A 61 11.31 -3.33 0.55
CA LYS A 61 11.31 -4.79 0.74
C LYS A 61 9.93 -5.45 0.83
N PHE A 62 8.99 -5.06 -0.04
CA PHE A 62 7.59 -5.52 0.03
C PHE A 62 7.46 -7.03 -0.20
N THR A 63 8.19 -7.58 -1.17
CA THR A 63 8.18 -9.02 -1.48
C THR A 63 8.67 -9.84 -0.30
N THR A 64 9.77 -9.40 0.31
CA THR A 64 10.34 -10.06 1.49
C THR A 64 9.35 -10.07 2.65
N ARG A 65 8.65 -8.96 2.89
CA ARG A 65 7.67 -8.88 3.97
C ARG A 65 6.49 -9.82 3.74
N THR A 66 5.94 -9.85 2.53
CA THR A 66 4.82 -10.76 2.20
C THR A 66 5.22 -12.22 2.38
N ILE A 67 6.33 -12.65 1.77
CA ILE A 67 6.83 -14.03 1.90
C ILE A 67 7.20 -14.33 3.36
N GLY A 68 7.80 -13.36 4.05
CA GLY A 68 8.18 -13.43 5.45
C GLY A 68 7.01 -13.68 6.39
N TYR A 69 5.92 -12.93 6.23
CA TYR A 69 4.73 -13.09 7.07
C TYR A 69 4.00 -14.40 6.79
N LEU A 70 3.88 -14.81 5.52
CA LEU A 70 3.26 -16.10 5.19
C LEU A 70 4.09 -17.28 5.73
N ASN A 71 5.42 -17.27 5.55
CA ASN A 71 6.28 -18.34 6.06
C ASN A 71 6.30 -18.36 7.60
N PHE A 72 6.36 -17.20 8.24
CA PHE A 72 6.31 -17.12 9.70
C PHE A 72 5.00 -17.65 10.27
N ALA A 73 3.87 -17.34 9.63
CA ALA A 73 2.56 -17.81 10.07
C ALA A 73 2.47 -19.35 10.07
N ASP A 74 3.14 -20.01 9.13
CA ASP A 74 3.16 -21.46 9.01
C ASP A 74 4.15 -22.14 9.98
N CYS A 75 5.19 -21.41 10.41
CA CYS A 75 6.07 -21.87 11.49
C CYS A 75 5.38 -21.84 12.88
N LEU A 76 4.26 -21.12 13.04
CA LEU A 76 3.55 -20.99 14.31
C LEU A 76 3.01 -22.30 14.90
N PRO A 77 2.30 -23.18 14.17
CA PRO A 77 1.82 -24.46 14.72
C PRO A 77 2.97 -25.28 15.31
N TYR A 78 4.08 -25.44 14.59
CA TYR A 78 5.26 -26.16 15.09
C TYR A 78 5.90 -25.50 16.32
N THR A 79 5.92 -24.16 16.35
CA THR A 79 6.41 -23.41 17.51
C THR A 79 5.50 -23.63 18.72
N LEU A 80 4.18 -23.63 18.52
CA LEU A 80 3.19 -23.87 19.57
C LEU A 80 3.24 -25.31 20.10
N ASP A 81 3.52 -26.28 19.24
CA ASP A 81 3.67 -27.68 19.64
C ASP A 81 4.87 -27.87 20.56
N ILE A 82 6.00 -27.22 20.28
CA ILE A 82 7.18 -27.22 21.16
C ILE A 82 6.84 -26.57 22.51
N TRP A 83 6.10 -25.46 22.50
CA TRP A 83 5.75 -24.73 23.73
C TRP A 83 4.77 -25.50 24.60
N ARG A 84 3.78 -26.17 24.00
CA ARG A 84 2.76 -26.94 24.72
C ARG A 84 3.27 -28.31 25.17
N GLY A 85 4.12 -28.93 24.37
CA GLY A 85 4.70 -30.25 24.65
C GLY A 85 5.86 -30.23 25.66
N GLY A 86 6.30 -29.05 26.12
CA GLY A 86 7.46 -28.94 27.02
C GLY A 86 8.81 -29.10 26.33
N GLY A 87 8.83 -29.25 24.99
CA GLY A 87 10.03 -29.43 24.18
C GLY A 87 10.97 -28.22 24.14
N VAL A 88 10.62 -27.10 24.77
CA VAL A 88 11.49 -25.92 24.92
C VAL A 88 12.84 -26.24 25.59
N TRP A 89 12.91 -27.34 26.36
CA TRP A 89 14.13 -27.81 27.02
C TRP A 89 14.75 -29.04 26.35
N GLU A 90 14.09 -29.61 25.35
CA GLU A 90 14.47 -30.88 24.74
C GLU A 90 14.90 -30.69 23.29
N PHE A 91 16.22 -30.73 23.06
CA PHE A 91 16.80 -30.60 21.72
C PHE A 91 16.28 -31.68 20.75
N GLY A 92 15.98 -32.88 21.25
CA GLY A 92 15.49 -34.00 20.44
C GLY A 92 14.22 -33.69 19.67
N THR A 93 13.24 -33.05 20.32
CA THR A 93 11.95 -32.72 19.71
C THR A 93 12.09 -31.81 18.49
N VAL A 94 13.01 -30.84 18.53
CA VAL A 94 13.20 -29.91 17.40
C VAL A 94 13.93 -30.57 16.25
N PHE A 95 14.91 -31.43 16.52
CA PHE A 95 15.57 -32.20 15.46
C PHE A 95 14.64 -33.26 14.86
N GLU A 96 13.67 -33.77 15.61
CA GLU A 96 12.65 -34.68 15.10
C GLU A 96 11.70 -33.95 14.13
N ILE A 97 11.20 -32.77 14.51
CA ILE A 97 10.37 -31.93 13.63
C ILE A 97 11.14 -31.52 12.36
N LEU A 98 12.39 -31.09 12.51
CA LEU A 98 13.23 -30.71 11.38
C LEU A 98 13.69 -31.90 10.53
N GLY A 99 13.71 -33.11 11.10
CA GLY A 99 14.08 -34.35 10.42
C GLY A 99 12.92 -34.96 9.63
N ASP A 100 11.68 -34.62 9.96
CA ASP A 100 10.49 -35.09 9.24
C ASP A 100 10.32 -34.36 7.89
N PRO A 101 10.37 -35.10 6.76
CA PRO A 101 10.15 -34.53 5.43
C PRO A 101 8.80 -33.85 5.27
N THR A 102 7.76 -34.32 5.97
CA THR A 102 6.41 -33.77 5.85
C THR A 102 6.33 -32.40 6.50
N SER A 103 6.90 -32.25 7.70
CA SER A 103 7.02 -30.98 8.42
C SER A 103 7.79 -29.93 7.61
N LEU A 104 8.91 -30.30 6.99
CA LEU A 104 9.67 -29.39 6.12
C LEU A 104 8.89 -29.00 4.86
N LEU A 105 8.15 -29.94 4.25
CA LEU A 105 7.35 -29.67 3.06
C LEU A 105 6.27 -28.63 3.36
N VAL A 106 5.56 -28.79 4.47
CA VAL A 106 4.52 -27.84 4.91
C VAL A 106 5.13 -26.46 5.14
N MET A 107 6.19 -26.37 5.95
CA MET A 107 6.91 -25.11 6.21
C MET A 107 7.31 -24.39 4.91
N TYR A 108 7.82 -25.12 3.92
CA TYR A 108 8.26 -24.52 2.66
C TYR A 108 7.12 -24.30 1.66
N ALA A 109 5.98 -24.97 1.79
CA ALA A 109 4.79 -24.72 0.97
C ALA A 109 4.21 -23.32 1.23
N ALA A 110 4.26 -22.84 2.47
CA ALA A 110 3.87 -21.47 2.80
C ALA A 110 4.80 -20.44 2.14
N ALA A 111 6.10 -20.70 2.10
CA ALA A 111 7.05 -19.87 1.36
C ALA A 111 6.77 -19.88 -0.15
N ALA A 112 6.46 -21.05 -0.72
CA ALA A 112 6.06 -21.17 -2.13
C ALA A 112 4.78 -20.37 -2.43
N THR A 113 3.85 -20.29 -1.48
CA THR A 113 2.64 -19.47 -1.62
C THR A 113 2.97 -17.98 -1.70
N GLY A 114 3.92 -17.50 -0.90
CA GLY A 114 4.41 -16.13 -1.01
C GLY A 114 5.03 -15.83 -2.39
N TRP A 115 5.73 -16.82 -2.97
CA TRP A 115 6.26 -16.73 -4.33
C TRP A 115 5.17 -16.69 -5.40
N ILE A 116 4.12 -17.48 -5.25
CA ILE A 116 2.96 -17.43 -6.15
C ILE A 116 2.35 -16.04 -6.15
N VAL A 117 2.18 -15.42 -4.98
CA VAL A 117 1.67 -14.03 -4.88
C VAL A 117 2.58 -13.05 -5.61
N PHE A 118 3.90 -13.19 -5.46
CA PHE A 118 4.87 -12.33 -6.15
C PHE A 118 4.76 -12.44 -7.68
N TYR A 119 4.67 -13.64 -8.23
CA TYR A 119 4.52 -13.84 -9.67
C TYR A 119 3.11 -13.51 -10.20
N ALA A 120 2.08 -13.66 -9.38
CA ALA A 120 0.71 -13.31 -9.73
C ALA A 120 0.46 -11.80 -9.72
N THR A 121 1.25 -11.03 -8.96
CA THR A 121 1.03 -9.58 -8.81
C THR A 121 1.18 -8.80 -10.14
N PRO A 122 2.25 -8.96 -10.95
CA PRO A 122 2.39 -8.23 -12.22
C PRO A 122 1.24 -8.42 -13.22
N PRO A 123 0.78 -9.65 -13.55
CA PRO A 123 -0.33 -9.82 -14.49
C PRO A 123 -1.65 -9.26 -13.95
N VAL A 124 -1.90 -9.37 -12.64
CA VAL A 124 -3.10 -8.78 -12.00
C VAL A 124 -3.09 -7.25 -12.12
N VAL A 125 -1.96 -6.61 -11.83
CA VAL A 125 -1.82 -5.16 -11.95
C VAL A 125 -1.93 -4.73 -13.42
N ALA A 126 -1.33 -5.46 -14.35
CA ALA A 126 -1.45 -5.18 -15.78
C ALA A 126 -2.91 -5.26 -16.26
N ALA A 127 -3.63 -6.32 -15.89
CA ALA A 127 -5.05 -6.46 -16.21
C ALA A 127 -5.90 -5.32 -15.62
N TYR A 128 -5.65 -4.96 -14.36
CA TYR A 128 -6.31 -3.83 -13.71
C TYR A 128 -6.06 -2.50 -14.44
N LEU A 129 -4.81 -2.25 -14.86
CA LEU A 129 -4.47 -1.06 -15.63
C LEU A 129 -5.18 -1.05 -16.99
N VAL A 130 -5.24 -2.17 -17.71
CA VAL A 130 -5.94 -2.25 -19.00
C VAL A 130 -7.44 -1.93 -18.84
N VAL A 131 -8.09 -2.50 -17.83
CA VAL A 131 -9.52 -2.27 -17.55
C VAL A 131 -9.77 -0.79 -17.21
N THR A 132 -8.98 -0.23 -16.29
CA THR A 132 -9.15 1.17 -15.86
C THR A 132 -8.82 2.18 -16.97
N SER A 133 -7.83 1.86 -17.83
CA SER A 133 -7.51 2.66 -19.01
C SER A 133 -8.69 2.70 -19.98
N GLY A 134 -9.30 1.55 -20.25
CA GLY A 134 -10.46 1.46 -21.14
C GLY A 134 -11.66 2.26 -20.63
N ILE A 135 -11.91 2.26 -19.31
CA ILE A 135 -12.97 3.08 -18.71
C ILE A 135 -12.68 4.57 -18.89
N LYS A 136 -11.44 4.99 -18.60
CA LYS A 136 -11.04 6.41 -18.74
C LYS A 136 -11.17 6.91 -20.17
N VAL A 137 -10.72 6.12 -21.16
CA VAL A 137 -10.85 6.47 -22.58
C VAL A 137 -12.31 6.70 -22.95
N LYS A 138 -13.21 5.76 -22.59
CA LYS A 138 -14.65 5.90 -22.84
C LYS A 138 -15.26 7.14 -22.18
N THR A 139 -14.84 7.47 -20.96
CA THR A 139 -15.33 8.70 -20.30
C THR A 139 -14.87 9.97 -21.01
N PHE A 140 -13.63 10.00 -21.53
CA PHE A 140 -13.14 11.14 -22.30
C PHE A 140 -13.85 11.26 -23.65
N GLU A 141 -14.06 10.15 -24.36
CA GLU A 141 -14.82 10.13 -25.62
C GLU A 141 -16.26 10.61 -25.42
N ALA A 142 -16.94 10.15 -24.37
CA ALA A 142 -18.29 10.60 -24.02
C ALA A 142 -18.33 12.11 -23.74
N ARG A 143 -17.34 12.64 -22.99
CA ARG A 143 -17.25 14.07 -22.71
C ARG A 143 -16.93 14.90 -23.95
N GLN A 144 -16.10 14.39 -24.85
CA GLN A 144 -15.82 15.02 -26.13
C GLN A 144 -17.09 15.10 -26.99
N GLN A 145 -17.90 14.04 -27.06
CA GLN A 145 -19.16 14.05 -27.79
C GLN A 145 -20.19 15.01 -27.17
N GLU A 146 -20.29 15.07 -25.85
CA GLU A 146 -21.15 16.03 -25.14
C GLU A 146 -20.75 17.47 -25.50
N LEU A 147 -19.45 17.80 -25.41
CA LEU A 147 -18.92 19.11 -25.77
C LEU A 147 -19.15 19.46 -27.25
N ILE A 148 -18.97 18.51 -28.17
CA ILE A 148 -19.29 18.72 -29.60
C ILE A 148 -20.79 19.01 -29.78
N GLY A 149 -21.65 18.30 -29.04
CA GLY A 149 -23.09 18.54 -29.05
C GLY A 149 -23.46 19.93 -28.52
N ASP A 150 -22.86 20.36 -27.41
CA ASP A 150 -23.08 21.68 -26.82
C ASP A 150 -22.56 22.80 -27.71
N TRP A 151 -21.35 22.68 -28.23
CA TRP A 151 -20.74 23.68 -29.10
C TRP A 151 -21.50 23.78 -30.43
N GLY A 152 -21.93 22.66 -31.00
CA GLY A 152 -22.76 22.66 -32.21
C GLY A 152 -24.15 23.29 -32.00
N ARG A 153 -24.75 23.13 -30.82
CA ARG A 153 -26.02 23.80 -30.46
C ARG A 153 -25.81 25.30 -30.24
N ASN A 154 -24.79 25.68 -29.48
CA ASN A 154 -24.55 27.06 -29.09
C ASN A 154 -24.10 27.94 -30.28
N VAL A 155 -23.27 27.40 -31.19
CA VAL A 155 -22.87 28.12 -32.40
C VAL A 155 -24.06 28.33 -33.33
N ARG A 156 -24.94 27.32 -33.44
CA ARG A 156 -26.14 27.40 -34.29
C ARG A 156 -27.22 28.30 -33.68
N SER A 157 -27.34 28.36 -32.35
CA SER A 157 -28.22 29.31 -31.68
C SER A 157 -27.71 30.75 -31.74
N SER A 158 -26.40 30.98 -31.62
CA SER A 158 -25.82 32.31 -31.81
C SER A 158 -25.99 32.78 -33.26
N ALA A 159 -25.70 31.94 -34.25
CA ALA A 159 -25.89 32.29 -35.66
C ALA A 159 -27.36 32.57 -36.01
N MET A 160 -28.31 31.85 -35.39
CA MET A 160 -29.74 32.11 -35.55
C MET A 160 -30.18 33.39 -34.82
N GLY A 161 -29.60 33.68 -33.65
CA GLY A 161 -29.86 34.93 -32.91
C GLY A 161 -29.39 36.16 -33.68
N GLU A 162 -28.16 36.13 -34.20
CA GLU A 162 -27.63 37.19 -35.08
C GLU A 162 -28.48 37.34 -36.35
N ALA A 163 -28.89 36.24 -37.00
CA ALA A 163 -29.72 36.31 -38.19
C ALA A 163 -31.14 36.86 -37.93
N LEU A 164 -31.68 36.70 -36.72
CA LEU A 164 -32.97 37.27 -36.33
C LEU A 164 -32.86 38.74 -35.92
N GLU A 165 -31.73 39.17 -35.35
CA GLU A 165 -31.46 40.58 -35.05
C GLU A 165 -31.17 41.40 -36.31
N GLU A 166 -30.55 40.82 -37.34
CA GLU A 166 -30.27 41.49 -38.62
C GLU A 166 -31.54 41.72 -39.47
N ASP A 167 -32.56 40.88 -39.32
CA ASP A 167 -33.83 40.97 -40.07
C ASP A 167 -34.83 41.96 -39.41
N ASP A 168 -34.72 42.21 -38.09
CA ASP A 168 -35.57 43.15 -37.34
C ASP A 168 -35.08 44.61 -37.44
N ASP A 169 -33.81 44.85 -37.81
CA ASP A 169 -33.23 46.19 -38.04
C ASP A 169 -33.34 46.64 -39.52
N ALA A 170 -33.99 45.83 -40.37
CA ALA A 170 -34.29 46.19 -41.75
C ALA A 170 -35.36 47.31 -41.79
N PRO A 171 -35.13 48.42 -42.51
CA PRO A 171 -36.10 49.52 -42.58
C PRO A 171 -37.46 49.04 -43.08
N LYS A 172 -38.48 49.15 -42.22
CA LYS A 172 -39.87 48.81 -42.55
C LYS A 172 -40.27 49.57 -43.84
N PRO A 173 -40.79 48.88 -44.88
CA PRO A 173 -41.11 49.54 -46.13
C PRO A 173 -42.10 50.68 -45.89
N PRO A 174 -41.90 51.85 -46.53
CA PRO A 174 -42.75 53.00 -46.31
C PRO A 174 -44.20 52.65 -46.62
N GLN A 175 -45.08 52.91 -45.65
CA GLN A 175 -46.53 52.79 -45.80
C GLN A 175 -46.96 53.62 -47.02
N PRO A 176 -47.77 53.09 -47.95
CA PRO A 176 -48.26 53.86 -49.08
C PRO A 176 -49.04 55.06 -48.53
N MET A 177 -48.62 56.28 -48.89
CA MET A 177 -49.36 57.49 -48.57
C MET A 177 -50.74 57.39 -49.22
N GLU A 178 -51.76 57.20 -48.40
CA GLU A 178 -53.16 57.29 -48.78
C GLU A 178 -53.44 58.75 -49.15
N SER A 179 -53.45 59.03 -50.45
CA SER A 179 -53.97 60.26 -51.02
C SER A 179 -55.47 60.29 -50.76
N ALA A 180 -55.89 61.05 -49.74
CA ALA A 180 -57.27 61.48 -49.61
C ALA A 180 -57.36 62.95 -49.99
N ASP A 181 -57.96 63.18 -51.17
CA ASP A 181 -58.76 64.36 -51.46
C ASP A 181 -59.62 64.74 -50.24
N GLU A 182 -59.66 66.03 -49.88
CA GLU A 182 -60.92 66.72 -49.60
C GLU A 182 -60.71 68.24 -49.44
N SER A 183 -61.22 68.96 -50.45
CA SER A 183 -61.76 70.34 -50.47
C SER A 183 -60.91 71.55 -50.05
#